data_AF-A0A516GFZ4-F1
#
_entry.id   AF-A0A516GFZ4-F1
#
_cell.length_a   1.000
_cell.length_b   1.000
_cell.length_c   1.000
_cell.angle_alpha   90.00
_cell.angle_beta   90.00
_cell.angle_gamma   90.00
#
_symmetry.space_group_name_H-M   'P 1'
#
loop_
_entity.id
_entity.type
_entity.pdbx_description
1 polymer ?
#
loop_
_entity_poly.entity_id
_entity_poly.type
_entity_poly.pdbx_seq_one_letter_code
_entity_poly.pdbx_strand_id
1 'polypeptide(L)'
;MLGVQQAGSDHVDFGAQAGVYLLYDQNRVVYVGRSQKPRLGNRLRDHTKDRLSARWNRFSWFGVRSVGADGALGALPNSGIGVETLIATMEALLIEGLEPPQNRRQGDGFVAVEFIQAVDPKVANREKKKLLLGLVAES
;
A
#
# COMPACT_ATOMS: atom_id res chain seq x y z
N MET A 1 14.22 14.39 -1.73
CA MET A 1 14.08 13.13 -2.50
C MET A 1 13.59 13.52 -3.87
N LEU A 2 14.46 13.47 -4.88
CA LEU A 2 14.13 13.99 -6.19
C LEU A 2 13.43 12.95 -7.04
N GLY A 3 12.42 13.36 -7.79
CA GLY A 3 11.84 12.59 -8.87
C GLY A 3 11.67 13.43 -10.13
N VAL A 4 11.47 12.76 -11.25
CA VAL A 4 11.25 13.38 -12.56
C VAL A 4 10.06 12.70 -13.23
N GLN A 5 9.24 13.46 -13.96
CA GLN A 5 8.05 12.90 -14.62
C GLN A 5 8.44 12.09 -15.88
N GLN A 6 9.38 12.62 -16.66
CA GLN A 6 9.97 11.98 -17.84
C GLN A 6 11.47 12.31 -17.90
N ALA A 7 12.22 11.58 -18.72
CA ALA A 7 13.63 11.88 -18.95
C ALA A 7 13.77 13.31 -19.53
N GLY A 8 14.52 14.16 -18.83
CA GLY A 8 14.72 15.57 -19.21
C GLY A 8 13.73 16.58 -18.60
N SER A 9 12.74 16.13 -17.81
CA SER A 9 11.89 17.04 -17.04
C SER A 9 12.61 17.64 -15.83
N ASP A 10 12.07 18.75 -15.31
CA ASP A 10 12.54 19.35 -14.07
C ASP A 10 12.43 18.40 -12.87
N HIS A 11 13.36 18.55 -11.94
CA HIS A 11 13.39 17.76 -10.72
C HIS A 11 12.34 18.27 -9.73
N VAL A 12 11.59 17.33 -9.16
CA VAL A 12 10.57 17.57 -8.13
C VAL A 12 11.07 17.03 -6.80
N ASP A 13 11.09 17.86 -5.75
CA ASP A 13 11.43 17.39 -4.41
C ASP A 13 10.20 16.86 -3.66
N PHE A 14 10.17 15.55 -3.46
CA PHE A 14 9.12 14.83 -2.75
C PHE A 14 9.38 14.68 -1.24
N GLY A 15 10.44 15.30 -0.70
CA GLY A 15 10.78 15.20 0.72
C GLY A 15 9.63 15.61 1.66
N ALA A 16 8.81 16.58 1.23
CA ALA A 16 7.69 17.11 1.97
C ALA A 16 6.33 16.44 1.62
N GLN A 17 6.32 15.30 0.94
CA GLN A 17 5.08 14.60 0.62
C GLN A 17 4.40 14.01 1.87
N ALA A 18 3.10 13.77 1.77
CA ALA A 18 2.29 13.02 2.72
C ALA A 18 1.61 11.84 2.01
N GLY A 19 1.41 10.73 2.70
CA GLY A 19 0.94 9.48 2.10
C GLY A 19 1.43 8.24 2.81
N VAL A 20 1.52 7.14 2.06
CA VAL A 20 2.05 5.86 2.50
C VAL A 20 3.32 5.50 1.75
N TYR A 21 4.18 4.69 2.37
CA TYR A 21 5.39 4.16 1.76
C TYR A 21 5.59 2.70 2.13
N LEU A 22 6.23 1.98 1.22
CA LEU A 22 6.57 0.58 1.32
C LEU A 22 8.08 0.47 1.29
N LEU A 23 8.66 -0.27 2.23
CA LEU A 23 10.07 -0.64 2.21
C LEU A 23 10.19 -2.10 1.74
N TYR A 24 11.15 -2.34 0.86
CA TYR A 24 11.40 -3.64 0.27
C TYR A 24 12.76 -4.17 0.66
N ASP A 25 12.81 -5.49 0.90
CA ASP A 25 14.04 -6.27 0.82
C ASP A 25 13.92 -7.18 -0.40
N GLN A 26 14.74 -6.92 -1.40
CA GLN A 26 14.60 -7.56 -2.71
C GLN A 26 13.16 -7.42 -3.22
N ASN A 27 12.50 -8.52 -3.60
CA ASN A 27 11.17 -8.49 -4.19
C ASN A 27 10.03 -8.57 -3.15
N ARG A 28 10.36 -8.48 -1.85
CA ARG A 28 9.39 -8.62 -0.76
C ARG A 28 9.18 -7.29 -0.05
N VAL A 29 7.91 -6.94 0.18
CA VAL A 29 7.54 -5.85 1.08
C VAL A 29 7.83 -6.30 2.51
N VAL A 30 8.70 -5.57 3.21
CA VAL A 30 9.07 -5.87 4.59
C VAL A 30 8.38 -4.98 5.60
N TYR A 31 8.00 -3.77 5.19
CA TYR A 31 7.38 -2.77 6.05
C TYR A 31 6.48 -1.82 5.26
N VAL A 32 5.35 -1.46 5.85
CA VAL A 32 4.45 -0.40 5.38
C VAL A 32 4.37 0.67 6.48
N GLY A 33 4.49 1.93 6.08
CA GLY A 33 4.31 3.06 7.01
C GLY A 33 3.68 4.29 6.36
N ARG A 34 3.19 5.20 7.19
CA ARG A 34 2.60 6.48 6.77
C ARG A 34 3.40 7.72 7.14
N SER A 35 3.16 8.79 6.38
CA SER A 35 3.58 10.17 6.67
C SER A 35 2.39 11.12 6.52
N GLN A 36 1.80 11.55 7.64
CA GLN A 36 0.63 12.46 7.65
C GLN A 36 1.03 13.94 7.66
N LYS A 37 2.21 14.27 8.20
CA LYS A 37 2.80 15.61 8.11
C LYS A 37 3.73 15.64 6.87
N PRO A 38 3.98 16.80 6.24
CA PRO A 38 4.87 16.92 5.09
C PRO A 38 6.33 16.62 5.47
N ARG A 39 6.66 15.33 5.66
CA ARG A 39 7.92 14.85 6.23
C ARG A 39 8.31 13.45 5.74
N LEU A 40 7.86 13.03 4.56
CA LEU A 40 8.18 11.71 3.99
C LEU A 40 9.70 11.46 3.99
N GLY A 41 10.50 12.42 3.52
CA GLY A 41 11.95 12.30 3.48
C GLY A 41 12.58 12.10 4.85
N ASN A 42 12.07 12.78 5.88
CA ASN A 42 12.53 12.59 7.26
C ASN A 42 12.19 11.18 7.75
N ARG A 43 10.97 10.67 7.46
CA ARG A 43 10.58 9.32 7.87
C ARG A 43 11.44 8.24 7.21
N LEU A 44 11.71 8.35 5.91
CA LEU A 44 12.60 7.44 5.21
C LEU A 44 14.03 7.51 5.78
N ARG A 45 14.53 8.71 6.09
CA ARG A 45 15.84 8.88 6.75
C ARG A 45 15.87 8.23 8.13
N ASP A 46 14.82 8.37 8.93
CA ASP A 46 14.77 7.77 10.27
C ASP A 46 14.89 6.23 10.19
N HIS A 47 14.29 5.62 9.16
CA HIS A 47 14.39 4.17 8.87
C HIS A 47 15.78 3.70 8.41
N THR A 48 16.71 4.62 8.12
CA THR A 48 18.12 4.27 7.88
C THR A 48 18.92 4.14 9.17
N LYS A 49 18.35 4.55 10.30
CA LYS A 49 19.03 4.60 11.61
C LYS A 49 18.36 3.75 12.68
N ASP A 50 17.10 3.39 12.47
CA ASP A 50 16.34 2.61 13.43
C ASP A 50 16.48 1.09 13.21
N ARG A 51 15.59 0.31 13.82
CA ARG A 51 15.57 -1.16 13.71
C ARG A 51 15.42 -1.70 12.28
N LEU A 52 15.00 -0.87 11.32
CA LEU A 52 14.81 -1.20 9.92
C LEU A 52 16.04 -0.86 9.07
N SER A 53 17.04 -0.15 9.60
CA SER A 53 18.25 0.34 8.90
C SER A 53 18.94 -0.65 7.95
N ALA A 54 19.04 -1.93 8.30
CA ALA A 54 19.69 -2.97 7.49
C ALA A 54 18.70 -3.93 6.80
N ARG A 55 17.41 -3.60 6.79
CA ARG A 55 16.33 -4.53 6.40
C ARG A 55 15.62 -4.15 5.12
N TRP A 56 16.08 -3.13 4.39
CA TRP A 56 15.48 -2.72 3.13
C TRP A 56 16.54 -2.13 2.19
N ASN A 57 16.30 -2.25 0.88
CA ASN A 57 17.19 -1.73 -0.17
C ASN A 57 16.48 -0.87 -1.21
N ARG A 58 15.13 -0.87 -1.20
CA ARG A 58 14.29 -0.08 -2.08
C ARG A 58 13.05 0.38 -1.34
N PHE A 59 12.40 1.39 -1.88
CA PHE A 59 11.11 1.83 -1.38
C PHE A 59 10.21 2.32 -2.52
N SER A 60 8.91 2.28 -2.28
CA SER A 60 7.89 2.95 -3.09
C SER A 60 7.12 3.89 -2.18
N TRP A 61 6.56 4.96 -2.72
CA TRP A 61 5.69 5.86 -1.98
C TRP A 61 4.49 6.24 -2.83
N PHE A 62 3.36 6.47 -2.18
CA PHE A 62 2.11 6.89 -2.79
C PHE A 62 1.59 8.08 -1.99
N GLY A 63 1.60 9.26 -2.61
CA GLY A 63 1.31 10.52 -1.93
C GLY A 63 0.03 11.17 -2.39
N VAL A 64 -0.46 12.08 -1.57
CA VAL A 64 -1.76 12.75 -1.75
C VAL A 64 -1.63 14.22 -2.14
N ARG A 65 -0.45 14.84 -2.02
CA ARG A 65 -0.20 16.20 -2.53
C ARG A 65 0.06 16.13 -4.02
N SER A 66 -0.63 16.97 -4.78
CA SER A 66 -0.39 17.14 -6.21
C SER A 66 0.98 17.73 -6.49
N VAL A 67 1.45 17.58 -7.74
CA VAL A 67 2.65 18.23 -8.25
C VAL A 67 2.19 19.34 -9.20
N GLY A 68 2.64 20.57 -8.94
CA GLY A 68 2.41 21.72 -9.80
C GLY A 68 3.26 21.66 -11.07
N ALA A 69 2.92 22.49 -12.06
CA ALA A 69 3.66 22.57 -13.32
C ALA A 69 5.12 23.03 -13.13
N ASP A 70 5.39 23.74 -12.04
CA ASP A 70 6.71 24.20 -11.61
C ASP A 70 7.49 23.16 -10.78
N GLY A 71 6.94 21.95 -10.63
CA GLY A 71 7.52 20.91 -9.79
C GLY A 71 7.37 21.15 -8.28
N ALA A 72 6.56 22.13 -7.86
CA ALA A 72 6.25 22.33 -6.45
C ALA A 72 5.17 21.35 -5.98
N LEU A 73 5.23 20.94 -4.70
CA LEU A 73 4.15 20.16 -4.11
C LEU A 73 2.98 21.08 -3.69
N GLY A 74 1.78 20.77 -4.19
CA GLY A 74 0.54 21.47 -3.85
C GLY A 74 0.11 21.28 -2.38
N ALA A 75 -0.96 21.94 -1.97
CA ALA A 75 -1.54 21.75 -0.65
C ALA A 75 -2.10 20.33 -0.46
N LEU A 76 -2.35 19.94 0.79
CA LEU A 76 -3.14 18.73 1.05
C LEU A 76 -4.56 18.93 0.49
N PRO A 77 -5.14 17.92 -0.18
CA PRO A 77 -6.48 18.05 -0.73
C PRO A 77 -7.51 18.27 0.37
N ASN A 78 -8.44 19.20 0.18
CA ASN A 78 -9.60 19.36 1.05
C ASN A 78 -10.73 18.45 0.56
N SER A 79 -10.54 17.13 0.68
CA SER A 79 -11.58 16.14 0.41
C SER A 79 -12.55 16.10 1.59
N GLY A 80 -13.85 15.89 1.35
CA GLY A 80 -14.84 15.71 2.43
C GLY A 80 -14.51 14.57 3.41
N ILE A 81 -13.53 13.73 3.07
CA ILE A 81 -12.83 12.81 3.97
C ILE A 81 -11.50 13.44 4.37
N GLY A 82 -11.23 13.53 5.68
CA GLY A 82 -9.96 14.06 6.19
C GLY A 82 -8.75 13.30 5.62
N VAL A 83 -7.75 14.02 5.11
CA VAL A 83 -6.55 13.44 4.49
C VAL A 83 -5.82 12.49 5.42
N GLU A 84 -5.79 12.79 6.72
CA GLU A 84 -5.20 11.91 7.72
C GLU A 84 -5.91 10.56 7.80
N THR A 85 -7.25 10.56 7.71
CA THR A 85 -8.09 9.37 7.64
C THR A 85 -7.81 8.59 6.37
N LEU A 86 -7.76 9.25 5.21
CA LEU A 86 -7.42 8.60 3.93
C LEU A 86 -6.06 7.89 4.00
N ILE A 87 -5.03 8.59 4.49
CA ILE A 87 -3.68 8.03 4.62
C ILE A 87 -3.68 6.85 5.60
N ALA A 88 -4.39 6.95 6.71
CA ALA A 88 -4.51 5.86 7.68
C ALA A 88 -5.23 4.63 7.07
N THR A 89 -6.31 4.85 6.33
CA THR A 89 -7.04 3.78 5.62
C THR A 89 -6.16 3.10 4.57
N MET A 90 -5.40 3.86 3.78
CA MET A 90 -4.45 3.30 2.80
C MET A 90 -3.37 2.43 3.48
N GLU A 91 -2.82 2.90 4.61
CA GLU A 91 -1.82 2.16 5.38
C GLU A 91 -2.42 0.85 5.91
N ALA A 92 -3.61 0.91 6.51
CA ALA A 92 -4.28 -0.27 7.04
C ALA A 92 -4.54 -1.31 5.95
N LEU A 93 -5.10 -0.91 4.81
CA LEU A 93 -5.34 -1.81 3.68
C LEU A 93 -4.05 -2.49 3.18
N LEU A 94 -2.93 -1.76 3.14
CA LEU A 94 -1.64 -2.30 2.71
C LEU A 94 -1.01 -3.23 3.76
N ILE A 95 -1.20 -2.96 5.05
CA ILE A 95 -0.72 -3.85 6.12
C ILE A 95 -1.50 -5.16 6.08
N GLU A 96 -2.83 -5.11 6.02
CA GLU A 96 -3.67 -6.31 6.01
C GLU A 96 -3.51 -7.10 4.69
N GLY A 97 -3.39 -6.42 3.55
CA GLY A 97 -3.27 -7.08 2.25
C GLY A 97 -1.89 -7.65 1.92
N LEU A 98 -0.81 -7.12 2.52
CA LEU A 98 0.57 -7.54 2.24
C LEU A 98 1.24 -8.30 3.39
N GLU A 99 0.63 -8.29 4.57
CA GLU A 99 1.13 -8.88 5.82
C GLU A 99 2.65 -8.73 6.03
N PRO A 100 3.20 -7.50 6.04
CA PRO A 100 4.64 -7.31 6.06
C PRO A 100 5.25 -7.80 7.39
N PRO A 101 6.32 -8.61 7.36
CA PRO A 101 6.89 -9.26 8.54
C PRO A 101 7.38 -8.28 9.62
N GLN A 102 7.68 -7.03 9.27
CA GLN A 102 8.23 -6.05 10.22
C GLN A 102 7.17 -5.07 10.76
N ASN A 103 5.90 -5.21 10.35
CA ASN A 103 4.79 -4.46 10.95
C ASN A 103 4.37 -5.16 12.25
N ARG A 104 4.64 -4.51 13.40
CA ARG A 104 4.31 -5.03 14.74
C ARG A 104 2.88 -4.72 15.19
N ARG A 105 2.19 -3.81 14.50
CA ARG A 105 0.79 -3.43 14.74
C ARG A 105 -0.01 -3.70 13.47
N GLN A 106 -1.20 -4.27 13.62
CA GLN A 106 -2.24 -4.26 12.58
C GLN A 106 -2.66 -2.82 12.27
N GLY A 107 -3.29 -2.60 11.12
CA GLY A 107 -3.65 -1.24 10.68
C GLY A 107 -4.43 -0.46 11.74
N ASP A 108 -3.91 0.69 12.18
CA ASP A 108 -4.60 1.54 13.18
C ASP A 108 -5.98 1.97 12.63
N GLY A 109 -7.06 1.68 13.36
CA GLY A 109 -8.40 2.19 13.07
C GLY A 109 -9.27 1.34 12.13
N PHE A 110 -8.82 0.14 11.77
CA PHE A 110 -9.58 -0.78 10.93
C PHE A 110 -10.37 -1.78 11.79
N VAL A 111 -11.61 -1.44 12.16
CA VAL A 111 -12.58 -2.43 12.68
C VAL A 111 -13.23 -3.09 11.46
N ALA A 112 -12.53 -4.04 10.85
CA ALA A 112 -13.12 -4.85 9.79
C ALA A 112 -13.77 -6.10 10.40
N VAL A 113 -15.01 -6.35 10.00
CA VAL A 113 -15.60 -7.68 10.13
C VAL A 113 -14.96 -8.51 9.03
N GLU A 114 -14.10 -9.45 9.42
CA GLU A 114 -13.46 -10.38 8.50
C GLU A 114 -14.52 -11.34 7.94
N PHE A 115 -14.58 -11.46 6.61
CA PHE A 115 -15.41 -12.44 5.93
C PHE A 115 -14.51 -13.44 5.24
N ILE A 116 -14.73 -14.72 5.52
CA ILE A 116 -14.11 -15.82 4.77
C ILE A 116 -14.85 -16.04 3.45
N GLN A 117 -14.11 -16.27 2.37
CA GLN A 117 -14.72 -16.58 1.08
C GLN A 117 -15.43 -17.94 1.13
N ALA A 118 -16.73 -17.95 0.84
CA ALA A 118 -17.50 -19.16 0.64
C ALA A 118 -17.67 -19.44 -0.86
N VAL A 119 -17.60 -20.72 -1.25
CA VAL A 119 -17.87 -21.13 -2.64
C VAL A 119 -19.34 -20.85 -2.96
N ASP A 120 -19.61 -20.16 -4.07
CA ASP A 120 -20.97 -19.94 -4.55
C ASP A 120 -21.67 -21.31 -4.75
N PRO A 121 -22.82 -21.55 -4.11
CA PRO A 121 -23.58 -22.80 -4.26
C PRO A 121 -23.85 -23.20 -5.71
N LYS A 122 -24.03 -22.23 -6.62
CA LYS A 122 -24.24 -22.48 -8.05
C LYS A 122 -22.96 -23.00 -8.73
N VAL A 123 -21.80 -22.49 -8.33
CA VAL A 123 -20.49 -22.98 -8.79
C VAL A 123 -20.27 -24.39 -8.25
N ALA A 124 -20.50 -24.62 -6.96
CA ALA A 124 -20.41 -25.95 -6.35
C ALA A 124 -21.34 -26.98 -7.02
N ASN A 125 -22.58 -26.58 -7.34
CA ASN A 125 -23.53 -27.45 -8.04
C ASN A 125 -23.12 -27.74 -9.48
N ARG A 126 -22.53 -26.76 -10.18
CA ARG A 126 -22.03 -26.94 -11.54
C ARG A 126 -20.86 -27.93 -11.57
N GLU A 127 -19.93 -27.80 -10.63
CA GLU A 127 -18.79 -28.73 -10.45
C GLU A 127 -19.28 -30.15 -10.12
N LYS A 128 -20.21 -30.29 -9.16
CA LYS A 128 -20.82 -31.59 -8.83
C LYS A 128 -21.49 -32.25 -10.04
N LYS A 129 -22.24 -31.48 -10.83
CA LYS A 129 -22.90 -31.99 -12.04
C LYS A 129 -21.89 -32.43 -13.09
N LYS A 130 -20.79 -31.69 -13.25
CA LYS A 130 -19.68 -32.06 -14.14
C LYS A 130 -19.02 -33.37 -13.71
N LEU A 131 -18.76 -33.53 -12.42
CA LEU A 131 -18.16 -34.74 -11.85
C LEU A 131 -19.07 -35.97 -12.07
N LEU A 132 -20.37 -35.83 -11.81
CA LEU A 132 -21.36 -36.88 -12.05
C LEU A 132 -21.42 -37.29 -13.53
N LEU A 133 -21.41 -36.32 -14.44
CA LEU A 133 -21.43 -36.59 -15.88
C LEU A 133 -20.13 -37.27 -16.36
N GLY A 134 -18.97 -36.93 -15.78
CA GLY A 134 -17.70 -37.59 -16.09
C GLY A 134 -17.66 -39.05 -15.65
N LEU A 135 -18.15 -39.35 -14.43
CA LEU A 135 -18.23 -40.73 -13.91
C LEU A 135 -19.15 -41.62 -14.75
N VAL A 136 -20.27 -41.06 -15.24
CA VAL A 136 -21.21 -41.78 -16.11
C VAL A 136 -20.65 -42.00 -17.52
N ALA A 137 -19.72 -41.16 -17.98
CA ALA A 137 -19.08 -41.30 -19.30
C ALA A 137 -17.89 -42.28 -19.31
N GLU A 138 -17.34 -42.62 -18.13
CA GLU A 138 -16.26 -43.61 -17.95
C GLU A 138 -16.76 -45.00 -17.52
N SER A 139 -18.09 -45.16 -17.33
CA SER A 139 -18.78 -46.42 -17.02
C SER A 139 -19.31 -47.09 -18.29
#